data_AF-A0A1X7T2L9-F1
#
_entry.id   AF-A0A1X7T2L9-F1
#
_cell.length_a   1.000
_cell.length_b   1.000
_cell.length_c   1.000
_cell.angle_alpha   90.00
_cell.angle_beta   90.00
_cell.angle_gamma   90.00
#
_symmetry.space_group_name_H-M   'P 1'
#
loop_
_entity.id
_entity.type
_entity.pdbx_description
1 polymer ?
#
loop_
_entity_poly.entity_id
_entity_poly.type
_entity_poly.pdbx_seq_one_letter_code
_entity_poly.pdbx_strand_id
1 'polypeptide(L)'
;MKSSRAFFSEVCSKFDVMPFSLRSFEEEGKARMGVVECTNHNLLEPFHVLYEKEGEFVAQFKFTVLLMPNGPLKITNTLFDPSVIESTNKLEDAELKTLLATSVSKKAKKKKKKAGKSSAATDEAETGTNDD
;
A
#
# COMPACT_ATOMS: atom_id res chain seq x y z
N MET A 1 3.73 -27.87 25.75
CA MET A 1 3.82 -29.19 25.06
C MET A 1 5.14 -29.30 24.25
N LYS A 2 5.66 -30.50 23.92
CA LYS A 2 6.92 -30.64 23.13
C LYS A 2 6.75 -30.15 21.69
N SER A 3 5.60 -30.43 21.09
CA SER A 3 5.20 -29.95 19.75
C SER A 3 5.16 -28.43 19.67
N SER A 4 4.57 -27.75 20.64
CA SER A 4 4.44 -26.29 20.64
C SER A 4 5.79 -25.58 20.78
N ARG A 5 6.72 -26.12 21.58
CA ARG A 5 8.10 -25.59 21.65
C ARG A 5 8.86 -25.77 20.34
N ALA A 6 8.73 -26.94 19.71
CA ALA A 6 9.35 -27.19 18.42
C ALA A 6 8.77 -26.26 17.34
N PHE A 7 7.45 -26.10 17.30
CA PHE A 7 6.74 -25.20 16.39
C PHE A 7 7.17 -23.73 16.60
N PHE A 8 7.16 -23.24 17.84
CA PHE A 8 7.58 -21.87 18.14
C PHE A 8 9.05 -21.61 17.78
N SER A 9 9.94 -22.57 18.04
CA SER A 9 11.35 -22.47 17.62
C SER A 9 11.50 -22.39 16.10
N GLU A 10 10.69 -23.13 15.36
CA GLU A 10 10.69 -23.08 13.89
C GLU A 10 10.14 -21.74 13.38
N VAL A 11 9.07 -21.22 13.99
CA VAL A 11 8.51 -19.89 13.68
C VAL A 11 9.56 -18.81 13.86
N CYS A 12 10.21 -18.74 15.02
CA CYS A 12 11.24 -17.75 15.30
C CYS A 12 12.42 -17.85 14.33
N SER A 13 12.79 -19.06 13.90
CA SER A 13 13.90 -19.25 12.96
C SER A 13 13.55 -18.87 11.51
N LYS A 14 12.31 -19.12 11.06
CA LYS A 14 11.89 -18.92 9.66
C LYS A 14 11.29 -17.54 9.41
N PHE A 15 10.50 -17.03 10.34
CA PHE A 15 9.67 -15.83 10.16
C PHE A 15 10.00 -14.70 11.14
N ASP A 16 10.73 -15.01 12.22
CA ASP A 16 11.01 -14.06 13.31
C ASP A 16 9.71 -13.43 13.85
N VAL A 17 9.49 -12.13 13.63
CA VAL A 17 8.28 -11.39 14.02
C VAL A 17 7.30 -11.16 12.87
N MET A 18 7.57 -11.70 11.68
CA MET A 18 6.75 -11.46 10.49
C MET A 18 5.52 -12.38 10.45
N PRO A 19 4.39 -11.92 9.89
CA PRO A 19 3.22 -12.76 9.68
C PRO A 19 3.52 -13.96 8.78
N PHE A 20 2.92 -15.10 9.09
CA PHE A 20 3.11 -16.35 8.34
C PHE A 20 1.79 -17.11 8.18
N SER A 21 1.79 -18.09 7.27
CA SER A 21 0.69 -19.04 7.09
C SER A 21 1.05 -20.41 7.65
N LEU A 22 0.08 -21.11 8.24
CA LEU A 22 0.27 -22.50 8.71
C LEU A 22 0.60 -23.48 7.56
N ARG A 23 0.32 -23.11 6.31
CA ARG A 23 0.67 -23.90 5.10
C ARG A 23 2.15 -23.84 4.74
N SER A 24 2.91 -22.92 5.33
CA SER A 24 4.35 -22.78 5.08
C SER A 24 5.20 -23.77 5.87
N PHE A 25 4.59 -24.61 6.72
CA PHE A 25 5.25 -25.65 7.51
C PHE A 25 5.16 -26.99 6.78
N GLU A 26 6.22 -27.80 6.88
CA GLU A 26 6.26 -29.12 6.24
C GLU A 26 5.28 -30.12 6.87
N GLU A 27 5.08 -30.03 8.19
CA GLU A 27 4.19 -30.89 8.95
C GLU A 27 2.98 -30.13 9.49
N GLU A 28 1.97 -29.91 8.64
CA GLU A 28 0.74 -29.19 9.01
C GLU A 28 0.03 -29.77 10.24
N GLY A 29 0.10 -31.10 10.44
CA GLY A 29 -0.49 -31.77 11.60
C GLY A 29 0.12 -31.31 12.93
N LYS A 30 1.46 -31.20 12.99
CA LYS A 30 2.16 -30.73 14.20
C LYS A 30 2.01 -29.22 14.39
N ALA A 31 2.00 -28.46 13.29
CA ALA A 31 1.76 -27.02 13.32
C ALA A 31 0.37 -26.68 13.90
N ARG A 32 -0.69 -27.39 13.46
CA ARG A 32 -2.05 -27.22 14.00
C ARG A 32 -2.17 -27.53 15.48
N MET A 33 -1.43 -28.51 15.99
CA MET A 33 -1.42 -28.79 17.42
C MET A 33 -0.60 -27.76 18.21
N GLY A 34 0.54 -27.34 17.66
CA GLY A 34 1.45 -26.40 18.32
C GLY A 34 0.92 -24.97 18.41
N VAL A 35 0.16 -24.53 17.39
CA VAL A 35 -0.36 -23.16 17.33
C VAL A 35 -1.36 -22.87 18.44
N VAL A 36 -2.21 -23.83 18.82
CA VAL A 36 -3.26 -23.66 19.83
C VAL A 36 -2.69 -23.21 21.18
N GLU A 37 -1.60 -23.84 21.63
CA GLU A 37 -0.92 -23.43 22.87
C GLU A 37 -0.26 -22.06 22.72
N CYS A 38 0.38 -21.79 21.59
CA CYS A 38 1.08 -20.52 21.35
C CYS A 38 0.11 -19.32 21.32
N THR A 39 -1.09 -19.49 20.74
CA THR A 39 -2.12 -18.45 20.74
C THR A 39 -2.74 -18.27 22.13
N ASN A 40 -3.00 -19.36 22.86
CA ASN A 40 -3.60 -19.31 24.20
C ASN A 40 -2.69 -18.61 25.24
N HIS A 41 -1.38 -18.68 25.04
CA HIS A 41 -0.39 -18.02 25.89
C HIS A 41 0.12 -16.70 25.31
N ASN A 42 -0.58 -16.11 24.34
CA ASN A 42 -0.23 -14.81 23.72
C ASN A 42 1.19 -14.74 23.13
N LEU A 43 1.76 -15.87 22.72
CA LEU A 43 3.03 -15.91 22.00
C LEU A 43 2.86 -15.59 20.52
N LEU A 44 1.67 -15.87 19.98
CA LEU A 44 1.28 -15.58 18.60
C LEU A 44 -0.08 -14.89 18.57
N GLU A 45 -0.19 -13.88 17.71
CA GLU A 45 -1.45 -13.18 17.46
C GLU A 45 -2.11 -13.72 16.18
N PRO A 46 -3.31 -14.30 16.25
CA PRO A 46 -4.01 -14.82 15.09
C PRO A 46 -4.66 -13.69 14.26
N PHE A 47 -4.44 -13.72 12.95
CA PHE A 47 -5.24 -12.93 12.01
C PHE A 47 -6.52 -13.69 11.66
N HIS A 48 -7.61 -13.35 12.35
CA HIS A 48 -8.90 -14.01 12.15
C HIS A 48 -9.47 -13.73 10.76
N VAL A 49 -10.05 -14.77 10.14
CA VAL A 49 -10.83 -14.63 8.92
C VAL A 49 -12.24 -14.19 9.31
N LEU A 50 -12.62 -13.00 8.85
CA LEU A 50 -13.92 -12.40 9.09
C LEU A 50 -14.80 -12.56 7.85
N TYR A 51 -16.10 -12.70 8.07
CA TYR A 51 -17.09 -12.89 7.01
C TYR A 51 -18.21 -11.87 7.14
N GLU A 52 -18.72 -11.39 6.01
CA GLU A 52 -19.94 -10.60 5.93
C GLU A 52 -21.16 -11.50 5.70
N LYS A 53 -22.35 -10.90 5.74
CA LYS A 53 -23.61 -11.59 5.46
C LYS A 53 -23.63 -12.18 4.04
N GLU A 54 -24.41 -13.23 3.88
CA GLU A 54 -24.59 -13.87 2.58
C GLU A 54 -25.16 -12.87 1.56
N GLY A 55 -24.53 -12.80 0.39
CA GLY A 55 -24.89 -11.87 -0.68
C GLY A 55 -24.22 -10.50 -0.64
N GLU A 56 -23.44 -10.18 0.41
CA GLU A 56 -22.72 -8.92 0.53
C GLU A 56 -21.31 -8.97 -0.09
N PHE A 57 -20.77 -7.79 -0.42
CA PHE A 57 -19.45 -7.63 -1.03
C PHE A 57 -18.52 -6.76 -0.19
N VAL A 58 -17.27 -7.20 -0.03
CA VAL A 58 -16.23 -6.46 0.70
C VAL A 58 -15.14 -5.98 -0.26
N ALA A 59 -14.85 -4.68 -0.25
CA ALA A 59 -13.75 -4.08 -0.99
C ALA A 59 -12.64 -3.61 -0.03
N GLN A 60 -11.38 -3.96 -0.31
CA GLN A 60 -10.22 -3.55 0.47
C GLN A 60 -9.10 -3.02 -0.43
N PHE A 61 -8.60 -1.82 -0.12
CA PHE A 61 -7.39 -1.25 -0.74
C PHE A 61 -6.34 -1.02 0.34
N LYS A 62 -5.17 -1.66 0.19
CA LYS A 62 -4.04 -1.53 1.11
C LYS A 62 -2.81 -1.05 0.36
N PHE A 63 -2.17 0.00 0.87
CA PHE A 63 -0.93 0.52 0.32
C PHE A 63 -0.03 1.06 1.43
N THR A 64 1.28 1.07 1.18
CA THR A 64 2.29 1.58 2.10
C THR A 64 2.72 2.98 1.64
N VAL A 65 2.89 3.88 2.60
CA VAL A 65 3.30 5.28 2.40
C VAL A 65 4.51 5.58 3.25
N LEU A 66 5.48 6.27 2.67
CA LEU A 66 6.61 6.86 3.38
C LEU A 66 6.32 8.33 3.68
N LEU A 67 6.55 8.75 4.91
CA LEU A 67 6.44 10.16 5.32
C LEU A 67 7.79 10.85 5.13
N MET A 68 7.95 11.55 4.01
CA MET A 68 9.15 12.32 3.70
C MET A 68 8.94 13.80 4.06
N PRO A 69 10.01 14.59 4.24
CA PRO A 69 9.90 16.04 4.43
C PRO A 69 9.15 16.75 3.28
N ASN A 70 9.21 16.18 2.08
CA ASN A 70 8.50 16.68 0.88
C ASN A 70 7.02 16.26 0.83
N GLY A 71 6.54 15.48 1.80
CA GLY A 71 5.18 14.96 1.88
C GLY A 71 5.10 13.43 1.75
N PRO A 72 3.87 12.89 1.74
CA PRO A 72 3.63 11.45 1.66
C PRO A 72 4.04 10.89 0.29
N LEU A 73 4.85 9.83 0.27
CA LEU A 73 5.25 9.10 -0.93
C LEU A 73 4.63 7.69 -0.88
N LYS A 74 3.69 7.42 -1.78
CA LYS A 74 3.12 6.08 -1.96
C LYS A 74 4.14 5.18 -2.65
N ILE A 75 4.47 4.02 -2.05
CA ILE A 75 5.49 3.08 -2.59
C ILE A 75 4.89 1.83 -3.23
N THR A 76 3.72 1.38 -2.77
CA THR A 76 3.01 0.23 -3.36
C THR A 76 1.79 0.73 -4.13
N ASN A 77 1.60 0.24 -5.36
CA ASN A 77 0.41 0.60 -6.13
C ASN A 77 -0.72 -0.39 -5.88
N THR A 78 -1.95 0.12 -5.86
CA THR A 78 -3.18 -0.67 -5.93
C THR A 78 -3.55 -0.79 -7.41
N LEU A 79 -3.77 -2.01 -7.90
CA LEU A 79 -4.21 -2.29 -9.29
C LEU A 79 -5.69 -1.95 -9.47
N PHE A 80 -6.08 -0.75 -9.09
CA PHE A 80 -7.44 -0.25 -9.23
C PHE A 80 -7.54 0.54 -10.53
N ASP A 81 -8.38 0.05 -11.45
CA ASP A 81 -8.76 0.77 -12.66
C ASP A 81 -10.19 1.31 -12.49
N PRO A 82 -10.37 2.64 -12.33
CA PRO A 82 -11.68 3.24 -12.18
C PRO A 82 -12.58 3.07 -13.41
N SER A 83 -12.01 2.82 -14.60
CA SER A 83 -12.79 2.73 -15.84
C SER A 83 -13.63 1.46 -15.94
N VAL A 84 -13.25 0.42 -15.21
CA VAL A 84 -13.93 -0.88 -15.22
C VAL A 84 -15.16 -0.90 -14.30
N ILE A 85 -15.30 0.09 -13.41
CA ILE A 85 -16.35 0.12 -12.40
C ILE A 85 -17.37 1.21 -12.74
N GLU A 86 -18.56 0.77 -13.11
CA GLU A 86 -19.72 1.64 -13.26
C GLU A 86 -20.54 1.61 -11.97
N SER A 87 -20.63 2.77 -11.29
CA SER A 87 -21.49 2.93 -10.12
C SER A 87 -22.64 3.88 -10.44
N THR A 88 -23.84 3.48 -10.05
CA THR A 88 -25.03 4.35 -10.07
C THR A 88 -24.96 5.46 -9.02
N ASN A 89 -24.20 5.23 -7.95
CA ASN A 89 -24.08 6.16 -6.84
C ASN A 89 -22.91 7.11 -7.08
N LYS A 90 -23.15 8.42 -6.89
CA LYS A 90 -22.13 9.45 -6.97
C LYS A 90 -22.05 10.20 -5.65
N LEU A 91 -20.86 10.70 -5.35
CA LEU A 91 -20.67 11.59 -4.22
C LEU A 91 -21.48 12.87 -4.46
N GLU A 92 -22.28 13.32 -3.50
CA GLU A 92 -23.10 14.54 -3.64
C GLU A 92 -22.42 15.74 -2.96
N ASP A 93 -21.79 15.51 -1.81
CA ASP A 93 -21.13 16.52 -0.98
C ASP A 93 -20.03 17.33 -1.72
N ALA A 94 -20.14 18.65 -1.62
CA ALA A 94 -19.25 19.58 -2.34
C ALA A 94 -17.86 19.71 -1.71
N GLU A 95 -17.75 19.59 -0.39
CA GLU A 95 -16.48 19.70 0.33
C GLU A 95 -15.60 18.47 0.08
N LEU A 96 -16.20 17.27 0.14
CA LEU A 96 -15.50 16.01 -0.14
C LEU A 96 -15.06 15.90 -1.60
N LYS A 97 -15.87 16.37 -2.56
CA LYS A 97 -15.44 16.45 -3.98
C LYS A 97 -14.19 17.30 -4.15
N THR A 98 -14.16 18.46 -3.49
CA THR A 98 -13.04 19.39 -3.54
C THR A 98 -11.78 18.77 -2.92
N LEU A 99 -11.94 18.04 -1.81
CA LEU A 99 -10.84 17.33 -1.16
C LEU A 99 -10.28 16.20 -2.03
N LEU A 100 -11.13 15.37 -2.65
CA LEU A 100 -10.69 14.25 -3.50
C LEU A 100 -9.98 14.72 -4.78
N ALA A 101 -10.33 15.90 -5.29
CA ALA A 101 -9.63 16.52 -6.42
C ALA A 101 -8.24 17.08 -6.04
N THR A 102 -7.95 17.21 -4.74
CA THR A 102 -6.68 17.76 -4.26
C THR A 102 -5.54 16.74 -4.42
N SER A 103 -4.40 17.18 -4.95
CA SER A 103 -3.24 16.32 -5.12
C SER A 103 -2.60 15.95 -3.77
N VAL A 104 -2.36 14.64 -3.57
CA VAL A 104 -1.78 14.09 -2.34
C VAL A 104 -0.29 14.41 -2.19
N SER A 105 0.45 14.55 -3.30
CA SER A 105 1.86 14.92 -3.26
C SER A 105 2.01 16.43 -3.37
N LYS A 106 2.77 17.03 -2.45
CA LYS A 106 3.23 18.41 -2.64
C LYS A 106 4.21 18.36 -3.81
N LYS A 107 3.76 18.80 -5.00
CA LYS A 107 4.67 19.03 -6.13
C LYS A 107 5.77 19.96 -5.62
N ALA A 108 6.96 19.41 -5.37
CA ALA A 108 8.15 20.23 -5.21
C ALA A 108 8.23 21.06 -6.49
N LYS A 109 8.01 22.38 -6.39
CA LYS A 109 8.36 23.30 -7.48
C LYS A 109 9.81 22.98 -7.79
N LYS A 110 10.05 22.31 -8.92
CA LYS A 110 11.39 22.06 -9.47
C LYS A 110 12.01 23.44 -9.56
N LYS A 111 12.86 23.79 -8.60
CA LYS A 111 13.56 25.07 -8.55
C LYS A 111 14.46 25.02 -9.77
N LYS A 112 13.98 25.58 -10.89
CA LYS A 112 14.71 25.72 -12.13
C LYS A 112 16.06 26.29 -11.72
N LYS A 113 17.11 25.49 -11.88
CA LYS A 113 18.48 25.82 -11.50
C LYS A 113 18.78 27.15 -12.18
N LYS A 114 18.76 28.24 -11.40
CA LYS A 114 19.08 29.59 -11.88
C LYS A 114 20.59 29.60 -12.05
N ALA A 115 21.07 29.08 -13.18
CA ALA A 115 22.41 29.35 -13.66
C ALA A 115 22.46 30.85 -13.95
N GLY A 116 23.43 31.52 -13.33
CA GLY A 116 23.53 32.97 -13.31
C GLY A 116 24.14 33.58 -14.58
N LYS A 117 24.02 34.91 -14.57
CA LYS A 117 24.71 35.95 -15.35
C LYS A 117 24.26 36.21 -16.79
N SER A 118 23.73 37.43 -16.90
CA SER A 118 23.45 38.28 -18.05
C SER A 118 24.66 38.63 -18.90
N SER A 119 24.51 38.62 -20.24
CA SER A 119 24.78 39.76 -21.13
C SER A 119 24.47 39.45 -22.61
N ALA A 120 23.58 40.28 -23.18
CA ALA A 120 23.55 40.85 -24.54
C ALA A 120 23.39 39.99 -25.83
N ALA A 121 22.38 40.42 -26.62
CA ALA A 121 22.25 40.41 -28.10
C ALA A 121 22.07 39.03 -28.78
N THR A 122 21.29 38.77 -29.84
CA THR A 122 20.50 39.50 -30.86
C THR A 122 19.56 38.40 -31.45
N ASP A 123 18.25 38.62 -31.55
CA ASP A 123 17.47 38.68 -32.80
C ASP A 123 17.32 37.37 -33.63
N GLU A 124 16.14 37.31 -34.26
CA GLU A 124 15.67 36.45 -35.35
C GLU A 124 14.85 35.17 -35.06
N ALA A 125 13.71 35.18 -35.76
CA ALA A 125 12.66 34.20 -35.93
C ALA A 125 13.15 32.85 -36.45
N GLU A 126 12.42 31.79 -36.12
CA GLU A 126 11.74 31.00 -37.17
C GLU A 126 10.66 30.07 -36.58
N THR A 127 9.56 30.08 -37.31
CA THR A 127 8.37 29.22 -37.27
C THR A 127 8.68 27.74 -37.48
N GLY A 128 7.90 26.86 -36.86
CA GLY A 128 7.93 25.42 -37.18
C GLY A 128 6.85 24.62 -36.45
N THR A 129 5.68 24.53 -37.08
CA THR A 129 4.52 23.69 -36.76
C THR A 129 4.83 22.19 -36.92
N ASN A 130 4.24 21.33 -36.07
CA ASN A 130 3.38 20.17 -36.43
C ASN A 130 3.50 18.96 -35.48
N ASP A 131 2.33 18.34 -35.30
CA ASP A 131 1.94 17.07 -34.69
C ASP A 131 2.94 15.90 -34.72
N ASP A 132 3.04 15.19 -33.58
CA ASP A 132 2.74 13.74 -33.41
C ASP A 132 2.63 13.44 -31.89
#